data_AF-A0A2R5LFD0-F1
#
_entry.id   AF-A0A2R5LFD0-F1
#
_cell.length_a   1.000
_cell.length_b   1.000
_cell.length_c   1.000
_cell.angle_alpha   90.00
_cell.angle_beta   90.00
_cell.angle_gamma   90.00
#
_symmetry.space_group_name_H-M   'P 1'
#
loop_
_entity.id
_entity.type
_entity.pdbx_description
1 polymer ?
#
loop_
_entity_poly.entity_id
_entity_poly.type
_entity_poly.pdbx_seq_one_letter_code
_entity_poly.pdbx_strand_id
1 'polypeptide(L)'
;MADAVHDAPSCDASEKADDVVITALERMETILSLREGLNELFESGLLDLARARYANGNRSVSALQLHLGEISARRTVATVPQKSPSTGGMYNHFEIVTATQGNGDSEEPVRKRHGDSKDDEVKVEPHRDQDPLKWFGVLVPSSLRTSQRRFVSALEVIADIATEQSRLQDSLEWYKKHKRSVSGVSADK
;
A
#
# COMPACT_ATOMS: atom_id res chain seq x y z
N MET A 1 58.28 29.63 8.85
CA MET A 1 58.04 28.18 9.00
C MET A 1 56.69 28.06 9.66
N ALA A 2 55.61 28.05 8.87
CA ALA A 2 54.95 26.84 8.35
C ALA A 2 54.44 26.00 9.55
N ASP A 3 53.15 25.83 9.79
CA ASP A 3 52.12 25.40 8.84
C ASP A 3 50.74 25.82 9.36
N ALA A 4 49.93 26.45 8.51
CA ALA A 4 48.52 26.70 8.76
C ALA A 4 47.72 25.63 8.02
N VAL A 5 47.58 24.45 8.63
CA VAL A 5 46.68 23.40 8.14
C VAL A 5 45.28 23.70 8.68
N HIS A 6 44.56 24.55 7.96
CA HIS A 6 43.14 24.77 8.18
C HIS A 6 42.43 24.78 6.82
N ASP A 7 42.42 23.63 6.17
CA ASP A 7 41.63 23.39 4.96
C ASP A 7 41.06 21.96 5.03
N ALA A 8 39.97 21.79 5.79
CA ALA A 8 39.26 20.51 5.95
C ALA A 8 37.72 20.54 5.77
N PRO A 9 36.99 21.67 5.58
CA PRO A 9 35.52 21.61 5.52
C PRO A 9 34.95 21.14 4.18
N SER A 10 35.77 21.01 3.13
CA SER A 10 35.31 20.59 1.79
C SER A 10 35.19 19.06 1.63
N CYS A 11 36.00 18.29 2.36
CA CYS A 11 36.04 16.82 2.24
C CYS A 11 34.80 16.18 2.88
N ASP A 12 34.46 16.58 4.12
CA ASP A 12 33.31 16.06 4.87
C ASP A 12 31.95 16.27 4.19
N ALA A 13 31.83 17.33 3.37
CA ALA A 13 30.60 17.64 2.65
C ALA A 13 30.42 16.76 1.39
N SER A 14 31.52 16.41 0.72
CA SER A 14 31.51 15.51 -0.42
C SER A 14 31.21 14.08 0.01
N GLU A 15 31.83 13.62 1.10
CA GLU A 15 31.62 12.27 1.65
C GLU A 15 30.16 12.02 2.02
N LYS A 16 29.52 12.99 2.72
CA LYS A 16 28.08 12.92 3.02
C LYS A 16 27.21 12.92 1.76
N ALA A 17 27.63 13.62 0.70
CA ALA A 17 26.87 13.64 -0.55
C ALA A 17 26.92 12.30 -1.26
N ASP A 18 28.08 11.64 -1.24
CA ASP A 18 28.27 10.29 -1.79
C ASP A 18 27.45 9.26 -0.98
N ASP A 19 27.46 9.34 0.35
CA ASP A 19 26.64 8.48 1.23
C ASP A 19 25.14 8.58 0.93
N VAL A 20 24.63 9.80 0.68
CA VAL A 20 23.22 10.01 0.33
C VAL A 20 22.90 9.43 -1.04
N VAL A 21 23.83 9.50 -2.00
CA VAL A 21 23.65 8.90 -3.33
C VAL A 21 23.67 7.37 -3.24
N ILE A 22 24.58 6.79 -2.46
CA ILE A 22 24.63 5.34 -2.21
C ILE A 22 23.30 4.88 -1.61
N THR A 23 22.84 5.55 -0.55
CA THR A 23 21.55 5.25 0.09
C THR A 23 20.40 5.33 -0.91
N ALA A 24 20.39 6.33 -1.81
CA ALA A 24 19.37 6.46 -2.84
C ALA A 24 19.40 5.30 -3.86
N LEU A 25 20.59 4.82 -4.25
CA LEU A 25 20.72 3.65 -5.14
C LEU A 25 20.20 2.37 -4.48
N GLU A 26 20.52 2.15 -3.20
CA GLU A 26 19.97 1.03 -2.41
C GLU A 26 18.44 1.09 -2.32
N ARG A 27 17.86 2.29 -2.15
CA ARG A 27 16.41 2.46 -2.16
C ARG A 27 15.81 2.15 -3.52
N MET A 28 16.49 2.52 -4.61
CA MET A 28 16.04 2.19 -5.96
C MET A 28 16.04 0.68 -6.21
N GLU A 29 17.09 -0.03 -5.79
CA GLU A 29 17.15 -1.49 -5.85
C GLU A 29 16.01 -2.14 -5.05
N THR A 30 15.76 -1.63 -3.84
CA THR A 30 14.64 -2.08 -3.00
C THR A 30 13.29 -1.87 -3.71
N ILE A 31 13.07 -0.72 -4.34
CA ILE A 31 11.85 -0.45 -5.11
C ILE A 31 11.70 -1.43 -6.29
N LEU A 32 12.79 -1.74 -6.99
CA LEU A 32 12.75 -2.67 -8.13
C LEU A 32 12.40 -4.08 -7.68
N SER A 33 13.04 -4.60 -6.63
CA SER A 33 12.71 -5.93 -6.07
C SER A 33 11.27 -6.02 -5.57
N LEU A 34 10.76 -4.98 -4.89
CA LEU A 34 9.36 -4.91 -4.49
C LEU A 34 8.40 -4.90 -5.68
N ARG A 35 8.76 -4.23 -6.79
CA ARG A 35 7.95 -4.21 -8.02
C ARG A 35 7.90 -5.57 -8.71
N GLU A 36 8.99 -6.32 -8.70
CA GLU A 36 9.02 -7.69 -9.23
C GLU A 36 8.06 -8.59 -8.43
N GLY A 37 8.18 -8.59 -7.09
CA GLY A 37 7.28 -9.35 -6.22
C GLY A 37 5.81 -8.90 -6.32
N LEU A 38 5.58 -7.59 -6.49
CA LEU A 38 4.25 -7.05 -6.76
C LEU A 38 3.66 -7.62 -8.06
N ASN A 39 4.45 -7.68 -9.12
CA ASN A 39 4.00 -8.21 -10.42
C ASN A 39 3.64 -9.69 -10.32
N GLU A 40 4.43 -10.50 -9.62
CA GLU A 40 4.11 -11.92 -9.35
C GLU A 40 2.78 -12.08 -8.59
N LEU A 41 2.54 -11.24 -7.57
CA LEU A 41 1.27 -11.23 -6.83
C LEU A 41 0.09 -10.83 -7.72
N PHE A 42 0.27 -9.83 -8.61
CA PHE A 42 -0.76 -9.41 -9.55
C PHE A 42 -1.08 -10.48 -10.57
N GLU A 43 -0.08 -11.06 -11.23
CA GLU A 43 -0.27 -12.11 -12.24
C GLU A 43 -0.97 -13.32 -11.64
N SER A 44 -0.49 -13.78 -10.48
CA SER A 44 -1.06 -14.91 -9.77
C SER A 44 -2.47 -14.60 -9.22
N GLY A 45 -2.73 -13.37 -8.76
CA GLY A 45 -4.04 -12.91 -8.30
C GLY A 45 -5.06 -12.86 -9.44
N LEU A 46 -4.67 -12.31 -10.59
CA LEU A 46 -5.50 -12.23 -11.80
C LEU A 46 -5.76 -13.61 -12.40
N LEU A 47 -4.78 -14.52 -12.38
CA LEU A 47 -4.96 -15.89 -12.84
C LEU A 47 -5.99 -16.64 -11.99
N ASP A 48 -5.95 -16.50 -10.66
CA ASP A 48 -6.95 -17.12 -9.79
C ASP A 48 -8.35 -16.51 -9.96
N LEU A 49 -8.42 -15.20 -10.25
CA LEU A 49 -9.69 -14.55 -10.61
C LEU A 49 -10.26 -15.13 -11.91
N ALA A 50 -9.41 -15.32 -12.92
CA ALA A 50 -9.80 -15.96 -14.18
C ALA A 50 -10.26 -17.41 -13.96
N ARG A 51 -9.55 -18.18 -13.13
CA ARG A 51 -9.97 -19.55 -12.74
C ARG A 51 -11.33 -19.57 -12.07
N ALA A 52 -11.61 -18.64 -11.15
CA ALA A 52 -12.91 -18.53 -10.51
C ALA A 52 -14.04 -18.28 -11.53
N ARG A 53 -13.81 -17.35 -12.48
CA ARG A 53 -14.77 -17.06 -13.55
C ARG A 53 -15.00 -18.24 -14.49
N TYR A 54 -13.92 -18.97 -14.83
CA TYR A 54 -14.01 -20.14 -15.69
C TYR A 54 -14.80 -21.28 -15.02
N ALA A 55 -14.49 -21.60 -13.77
CA ALA A 55 -15.12 -22.71 -13.06
C ALA A 55 -16.62 -22.50 -12.80
N ASN A 56 -17.04 -21.26 -12.52
CA ASN A 56 -18.41 -20.95 -12.15
C ASN A 56 -19.25 -20.32 -13.28
N GLY A 57 -18.67 -20.16 -14.48
CA GLY A 57 -19.33 -19.57 -15.64
C GLY A 57 -19.63 -18.06 -15.53
N ASN A 58 -20.16 -17.49 -16.62
CA ASN A 58 -20.29 -16.04 -16.84
C ASN A 58 -21.30 -15.31 -15.92
N ARG A 59 -21.99 -16.02 -15.00
CA ARG A 59 -23.01 -15.47 -14.11
C ARG A 59 -22.55 -15.27 -12.66
N SER A 60 -21.40 -15.82 -12.30
CA SER A 60 -21.01 -15.96 -10.89
C SER A 60 -20.13 -14.85 -10.36
N VAL A 61 -19.22 -14.33 -11.19
CA VAL A 61 -18.28 -13.25 -10.84
C VAL A 61 -18.29 -12.25 -11.98
N SER A 62 -19.27 -11.34 -11.93
CA SER A 62 -19.49 -10.30 -12.94
C SER A 62 -19.59 -8.91 -12.31
N ALA A 63 -19.19 -7.89 -13.05
CA ALA A 63 -19.32 -6.48 -12.65
C ALA A 63 -20.79 -6.09 -12.37
N LEU A 64 -21.76 -6.81 -12.95
CA LEU A 64 -23.20 -6.60 -12.70
C LEU A 64 -23.64 -6.94 -11.26
N GLN A 65 -22.85 -7.72 -10.52
CA GLN A 65 -23.15 -8.09 -9.13
C GLN A 65 -22.51 -7.13 -8.11
N LEU A 66 -21.72 -6.16 -8.57
CA LEU A 66 -21.14 -5.15 -7.71
C LEU A 66 -22.20 -4.12 -7.33
N HIS A 67 -22.42 -3.92 -6.04
CA HIS A 67 -23.35 -2.91 -5.53
C HIS A 67 -22.65 -1.55 -5.50
N LEU A 68 -22.56 -0.87 -6.65
CA LEU A 68 -21.81 0.39 -6.81
C LEU A 68 -22.30 1.54 -5.92
N GLY A 69 -23.53 1.47 -5.40
CA GLY A 69 -24.13 2.53 -4.57
C GLY A 69 -23.64 2.60 -3.12
N GLU A 70 -23.13 1.49 -2.56
CA GLU A 70 -22.83 1.38 -1.11
C GLU A 70 -21.45 0.76 -0.85
N ILE A 71 -20.43 1.15 -1.62
CA ILE A 71 -19.07 0.63 -1.43
C ILE A 71 -18.31 1.48 -0.41
N SER A 72 -17.93 0.87 0.71
CA SER A 72 -17.02 1.46 1.70
C SER A 72 -15.65 0.77 1.66
N ALA A 73 -14.58 1.55 1.83
CA ALA A 73 -13.23 1.00 1.85
C ALA A 73 -12.98 0.20 3.13
N ARG A 74 -12.69 -1.10 3.00
CA ARG A 74 -12.31 -1.95 4.15
C ARG A 74 -10.89 -1.65 4.65
N ARG A 75 -10.03 -1.16 3.76
CA ARG A 75 -8.67 -0.74 4.06
C ARG A 75 -8.41 0.64 3.51
N THR A 76 -7.77 1.47 4.32
CA THR A 76 -7.36 2.82 3.99
C THR A 76 -5.87 2.96 4.23
N VAL A 77 -5.24 3.96 3.62
CA VAL A 77 -3.82 4.25 3.83
C VAL A 77 -3.72 5.48 4.73
N ALA A 78 -2.96 5.37 5.81
CA ALA A 78 -2.57 6.50 6.64
C ALA A 78 -1.17 6.96 6.25
N THR A 79 -0.98 8.27 6.20
CA THR A 79 0.33 8.88 5.95
C THR A 79 0.92 9.33 7.28
N VAL A 80 2.08 8.78 7.64
CA VAL A 80 2.81 9.09 8.86
C VAL A 80 4.15 9.73 8.49
N PRO A 81 4.39 11.01 8.81
CA PRO A 81 5.68 11.62 8.54
C PRO A 81 6.76 11.04 9.46
N GLN A 82 7.87 10.57 8.88
CA GLN A 82 9.03 10.02 9.59
C GLN A 82 10.31 10.77 9.23
N LYS A 83 11.29 10.74 10.13
CA LYS A 83 12.58 11.42 9.93
C LYS A 83 13.55 10.52 9.15
N SER A 84 14.19 11.07 8.13
CA SER A 84 15.25 10.41 7.37
C SER A 84 16.57 10.45 8.13
N PRO A 85 17.24 9.29 8.36
CA PRO A 85 18.49 9.22 9.10
C PRO A 85 19.68 9.83 8.33
N SER A 86 19.72 9.66 7.00
CA SER A 86 20.81 10.16 6.13
C SER A 86 20.68 11.66 5.86
N THR A 87 19.46 12.13 5.71
CA THR A 87 19.15 13.45 5.17
C THR A 87 18.80 14.47 6.26
N GLY A 88 18.34 13.99 7.42
CA GLY A 88 17.74 14.81 8.48
C GLY A 88 16.36 15.38 8.13
N GLY A 89 15.89 15.19 6.89
CA GLY A 89 14.58 15.59 6.39
C GLY A 89 13.44 14.71 6.88
N MET A 90 12.23 14.99 6.41
CA MET A 90 11.04 14.18 6.69
C MET A 90 10.55 13.52 5.41
N TYR A 91 10.16 12.25 5.49
CA TYR A 91 9.52 11.51 4.41
C TYR A 91 8.17 10.97 4.87
N ASN A 92 7.31 10.65 3.91
CA ASN A 92 6.00 10.07 4.17
C ASN A 92 6.13 8.54 4.25
N HIS A 93 5.79 7.97 5.40
CA HIS A 93 5.59 6.53 5.56
C HIS A 93 4.10 6.21 5.40
N PHE A 94 3.80 5.19 4.60
CA PHE A 94 2.43 4.79 4.32
C PHE A 94 2.12 3.48 5.04
N GLU A 95 1.12 3.51 5.91
CA GLU A 95 0.66 2.32 6.64
C GLU A 95 -0.77 1.98 6.24
N ILE A 96 -1.04 0.70 6.02
CA ILE A 96 -2.38 0.23 5.70
C ILE A 96 -3.16 0.02 6.99
N VAL A 97 -4.16 0.89 7.20
CA VAL A 97 -5.09 0.78 8.32
C VAL A 97 -6.31 0.00 7.85
N THR A 98 -6.61 -1.09 8.55
CA THR A 98 -7.89 -1.78 8.39
C THR A 98 -8.93 -1.02 9.19
N ALA A 99 -10.10 -0.75 8.59
CA ALA A 99 -11.20 -0.17 9.35
C ALA A 99 -11.60 -1.13 10.48
N THR A 100 -11.11 -0.90 11.70
CA THR A 100 -11.45 -1.69 12.88
C THR A 100 -12.91 -1.45 13.23
N GLN A 101 -13.69 -2.52 13.24
CA GLN A 101 -15.06 -2.53 13.75
C GLN A 101 -15.09 -2.22 15.24
N GLY A 102 -16.11 -1.48 15.67
CA GLY A 102 -16.48 -1.38 17.06
C GLY A 102 -16.79 -2.76 17.64
N ASN A 103 -16.36 -2.94 18.88
CA ASN A 103 -16.63 -4.07 19.75
C ASN A 103 -18.14 -4.37 19.81
N GLY A 104 -18.54 -5.61 19.57
CA GLY A 104 -19.94 -6.02 19.56
C GLY A 104 -20.07 -7.52 19.70
N ASP A 105 -19.83 -8.00 20.92
CA ASP A 105 -20.31 -9.29 21.41
C ASP A 105 -21.81 -9.41 21.10
N SER A 106 -22.20 -10.36 20.28
CA SER A 106 -23.60 -10.76 20.13
C SER A 106 -23.68 -12.18 19.62
N GLU A 107 -24.01 -13.03 20.59
CA GLU A 107 -24.33 -14.44 20.52
C GLU A 107 -25.23 -14.80 19.31
N GLU A 108 -24.98 -15.99 18.76
CA GLU A 108 -25.83 -16.62 17.76
C GLU A 108 -27.29 -16.74 18.27
N PRO A 109 -28.31 -16.25 17.53
CA PRO A 109 -29.67 -16.65 17.80
C PRO A 109 -29.99 -17.90 16.96
N VAL A 110 -30.02 -19.04 17.65
CA VAL A 110 -30.67 -20.29 17.21
C VAL A 110 -32.11 -19.98 16.78
N ARG A 111 -32.39 -19.95 15.47
CA ARG A 111 -33.76 -19.76 14.96
C ARG A 111 -34.52 -21.10 14.90
N LYS A 112 -35.50 -21.21 15.80
CA LYS A 112 -36.55 -22.23 15.85
C LYS A 112 -37.41 -22.20 14.57
N ARG A 113 -37.87 -23.38 14.15
CA ARG A 113 -38.89 -23.58 13.11
C ARG A 113 -40.28 -23.26 13.67
N HIS A 114 -41.08 -22.43 12.99
CA HIS A 114 -42.47 -22.70 12.53
C HIS A 114 -43.19 -21.40 12.11
N GLY A 115 -44.04 -21.47 11.08
CA GLY A 115 -45.29 -20.69 11.00
C GLY A 115 -45.37 -19.60 9.94
N ASP A 116 -46.20 -19.85 8.95
CA ASP A 116 -46.65 -18.99 7.83
C ASP A 116 -47.36 -17.70 8.27
N SER A 117 -47.09 -16.57 7.60
CA SER A 117 -48.05 -15.52 7.20
C SER A 117 -47.34 -14.36 6.48
N LYS A 118 -47.92 -13.95 5.34
CA LYS A 118 -47.53 -12.84 4.47
C LYS A 118 -47.75 -11.47 5.15
N ASP A 119 -46.78 -10.57 5.04
CA ASP A 119 -46.98 -9.17 4.68
C ASP A 119 -45.64 -8.54 4.23
N ASP A 120 -45.71 -7.80 3.13
CA ASP A 120 -44.64 -7.06 2.49
C ASP A 120 -44.12 -5.92 3.39
N GLU A 121 -42.97 -6.12 4.01
CA GLU A 121 -42.13 -5.02 4.49
C GLU A 121 -40.68 -5.36 4.15
N VAL A 122 -40.22 -4.89 2.99
CA VAL A 122 -38.80 -4.99 2.60
C VAL A 122 -38.02 -4.03 3.49
N LYS A 123 -37.62 -4.53 4.67
CA LYS A 123 -36.55 -3.95 5.47
C LYS A 123 -35.27 -4.03 4.66
N VAL A 124 -34.92 -2.93 4.01
CA VAL A 124 -33.55 -2.70 3.53
C VAL A 124 -32.70 -2.47 4.77
N GLU A 125 -32.21 -3.56 5.36
CA GLU A 125 -31.14 -3.50 6.34
C GLU A 125 -29.93 -2.85 5.66
N PRO A 126 -29.33 -1.80 6.22
CA PRO A 126 -28.13 -1.22 5.65
C PRO A 126 -27.05 -2.31 5.66
N HIS A 127 -26.53 -2.66 4.48
CA HIS A 127 -25.47 -3.66 4.28
C HIS A 127 -24.14 -3.14 4.84
N ARG A 128 -24.06 -2.92 6.15
CA ARG A 128 -22.82 -2.72 6.85
C ARG A 128 -22.14 -4.08 6.98
N ASP A 129 -20.88 -4.15 6.57
CA ASP A 129 -19.94 -5.18 7.02
C ASP A 129 -20.08 -6.61 6.45
N GLN A 130 -20.68 -6.80 5.28
CA GLN A 130 -20.58 -8.10 4.59
C GLN A 130 -19.27 -8.20 3.79
N ASP A 131 -18.58 -9.34 3.91
CA ASP A 131 -17.42 -9.67 3.09
C ASP A 131 -17.80 -9.54 1.60
N PRO A 132 -17.14 -8.67 0.81
CA PRO A 132 -17.49 -8.40 -0.58
C PRO A 132 -17.44 -9.65 -1.46
N LEU A 133 -16.76 -10.71 -1.03
CA LEU A 133 -16.82 -12.00 -1.73
C LEU A 133 -18.22 -12.62 -1.71
N LYS A 134 -19.04 -12.35 -0.69
CA LYS A 134 -20.40 -12.87 -0.56
C LYS A 134 -21.39 -12.22 -1.54
N TRP A 135 -21.02 -11.09 -2.16
CA TRP A 135 -21.81 -10.49 -3.25
C TRP A 135 -21.96 -11.42 -4.45
N PHE A 136 -21.05 -12.39 -4.59
CA PHE A 136 -21.04 -13.39 -5.66
C PHE A 136 -21.78 -14.69 -5.29
N GLY A 137 -22.54 -14.68 -4.19
CA GLY A 137 -23.37 -15.78 -3.73
C GLY A 137 -22.82 -16.49 -2.48
N VAL A 138 -23.61 -17.45 -1.98
CA VAL A 138 -23.30 -18.19 -0.72
C VAL A 138 -22.07 -19.08 -0.88
N LEU A 139 -21.82 -19.61 -2.09
CA LEU A 139 -20.71 -20.52 -2.38
C LEU A 139 -19.58 -19.81 -3.14
N VAL A 140 -18.71 -19.14 -2.39
CA VAL A 140 -17.53 -18.46 -2.92
C VAL A 140 -16.42 -19.47 -3.28
N PRO A 141 -15.95 -19.53 -4.55
CA PRO A 141 -14.84 -20.40 -4.95
C PRO A 141 -13.57 -20.17 -4.13
N SER A 142 -12.84 -21.25 -3.87
CA SER A 142 -11.52 -21.17 -3.21
C SER A 142 -10.55 -20.29 -3.99
N SER A 143 -10.54 -20.37 -5.33
CA SER A 143 -9.71 -19.51 -6.19
C SER A 143 -10.04 -18.03 -6.04
N LEU A 144 -11.31 -17.66 -5.85
CA LEU A 144 -11.70 -16.26 -5.64
C LEU A 144 -11.22 -15.73 -4.28
N ARG A 145 -11.27 -16.57 -3.23
CA ARG A 145 -10.71 -16.23 -1.92
C ARG A 145 -9.20 -16.07 -1.96
N THR A 146 -8.51 -16.96 -2.68
CA THR A 146 -7.05 -16.87 -2.88
C THR A 146 -6.68 -15.62 -3.67
N SER A 147 -7.42 -15.30 -4.74
CA SER A 147 -7.25 -14.09 -5.53
C SER A 147 -7.40 -12.83 -4.66
N GLN A 148 -8.45 -12.74 -3.84
CA GLN A 148 -8.62 -11.63 -2.90
C GLN A 148 -7.40 -11.50 -1.98
N ARG A 149 -6.94 -12.59 -1.35
CA ARG A 149 -5.77 -12.57 -0.46
C ARG A 149 -4.50 -12.09 -1.18
N ARG A 150 -4.29 -12.49 -2.44
CA ARG A 150 -3.15 -12.02 -3.23
C ARG A 150 -3.21 -10.52 -3.50
N PHE A 151 -4.39 -9.98 -3.82
CA PHE A 151 -4.56 -8.52 -3.98
C PHE A 151 -4.41 -7.77 -2.66
N VAL A 152 -4.81 -8.37 -1.54
CA VAL A 152 -4.53 -7.82 -0.20
C VAL A 152 -3.02 -7.67 0.01
N SER A 153 -2.24 -8.72 -0.21
CA SER A 153 -0.78 -8.67 -0.06
C SER A 153 -0.14 -7.73 -1.09
N ALA A 154 -0.67 -7.66 -2.31
CA ALA A 154 -0.21 -6.71 -3.32
C ALA A 154 -0.39 -5.25 -2.85
N LEU A 155 -1.50 -4.94 -2.16
CA LEU A 155 -1.71 -3.61 -1.58
C LEU A 155 -0.66 -3.28 -0.51
N GLU A 156 -0.30 -4.24 0.35
CA GLU A 156 0.77 -4.09 1.36
C GLU A 156 2.10 -3.72 0.68
N VAL A 157 2.50 -4.49 -0.35
CA VAL A 157 3.71 -4.21 -1.13
C VAL A 157 3.65 -2.84 -1.83
N ILE A 158 2.48 -2.41 -2.31
CA ILE A 158 2.32 -1.07 -2.91
C ILE A 158 2.57 0.04 -1.88
N ALA A 159 2.09 -0.13 -0.64
CA ALA A 159 2.35 0.85 0.43
C ALA A 159 3.84 0.92 0.79
N ASP A 160 4.53 -0.22 0.78
CA ASP A 160 5.98 -0.29 0.97
C ASP A 160 6.73 0.42 -0.17
N ILE A 161 6.34 0.17 -1.43
CA ILE A 161 6.91 0.87 -2.59
C ILE A 161 6.70 2.39 -2.47
N ALA A 162 5.50 2.84 -2.10
CA ALA A 162 5.21 4.26 -1.93
C ALA A 162 6.07 4.89 -0.82
N THR A 163 6.31 4.15 0.27
CA THR A 163 7.20 4.58 1.36
C THR A 163 8.64 4.73 0.85
N GLU A 164 9.17 3.71 0.18
CA GLU A 164 10.54 3.76 -0.36
C GLU A 164 10.70 4.83 -1.43
N GLN A 165 9.67 5.07 -2.25
CA GLN A 165 9.65 6.20 -3.19
C GLN A 165 9.71 7.54 -2.48
N SER A 166 8.98 7.72 -1.38
CA SER A 166 9.06 8.95 -0.59
C SER A 166 10.44 9.13 0.05
N ARG A 167 11.09 8.06 0.51
CA ARG A 167 12.47 8.09 1.04
C ARG A 167 13.47 8.48 -0.03
N LEU A 168 13.38 7.85 -1.21
CA LEU A 168 14.23 8.15 -2.36
C LEU A 168 14.08 9.62 -2.79
N GLN A 169 12.86 10.14 -2.81
CA GLN A 169 12.59 11.53 -3.16
C GLN A 169 13.26 12.50 -2.18
N ASP A 170 13.15 12.26 -0.87
CA ASP A 170 13.83 13.07 0.16
C ASP A 170 15.36 13.10 -0.05
N SER A 171 15.99 11.94 -0.25
CA SER A 171 17.43 11.85 -0.53
C SER A 171 17.84 12.63 -1.79
N LEU A 172 17.08 12.51 -2.88
CA LEU A 172 17.37 13.21 -4.13
C LEU A 172 17.17 14.72 -4.03
N GLU A 173 16.15 15.17 -3.31
CA GLU A 173 15.89 16.60 -3.07
C GLU A 173 17.01 17.23 -2.24
N TRP A 174 17.47 16.55 -1.19
CA TRP A 174 18.60 16.99 -0.41
C TRP A 174 19.88 17.06 -1.23
N TYR A 175 20.17 16.04 -2.04
CA TYR A 175 21.37 16.04 -2.89
C TYR A 175 21.34 17.20 -3.89
N LYS A 176 20.20 17.42 -4.56
CA LYS A 176 20.02 18.55 -5.48
C LYS A 176 20.25 19.91 -4.80
N LYS A 177 19.77 20.06 -3.56
CA LYS A 177 19.94 21.29 -2.78
C LYS A 177 21.42 21.55 -2.47
N HIS A 178 22.16 20.54 -2.03
CA HIS A 178 23.56 20.68 -1.62
C HIS A 178 24.52 20.75 -2.81
N LYS A 179 24.22 20.08 -3.93
CA LYS A 179 25.00 20.19 -5.17
C LYS A 179 25.04 21.62 -5.72
N ARG A 180 23.92 22.37 -5.63
CA ARG A 180 23.87 23.79 -6.04
C ARG A 180 24.78 24.68 -5.20
N SER A 181 24.94 24.36 -3.92
CA SER A 181 25.82 25.10 -3.01
C SER A 181 27.30 24.83 -3.32
N VAL A 182 27.66 23.58 -3.63
CA VAL A 182 29.05 23.21 -3.96
C VAL A 182 29.49 23.80 -5.30
N SER A 183 28.60 23.84 -6.32
CA SER A 183 28.92 24.44 -7.61
C SER A 183 29.06 25.97 -7.58
N GLY A 184 28.40 26.66 -6.64
CA GLY A 184 28.47 28.12 -6.51
C GLY A 184 29.79 28.62 -5.93
N VAL A 185 30.49 27.81 -5.13
CA VAL A 185 31.75 28.18 -4.47
C VAL A 185 32.95 28.17 -5.44
N SER A 186 32.85 27.48 -6.57
CA SER A 186 33.96 27.37 -7.54
C SER A 186 34.00 28.49 -8.59
N ALA A 187 33.02 29.42 -8.63
CA ALA A 187 32.91 30.45 -9.66
C ALA A 187 33.50 31.82 -9.27
N ASP A 188 33.92 32.01 -8.02
CA ASP A 188 34.42 33.29 -7.49
C ASP A 188 35.96 33.31 -7.27
N LYS A 189 36.72 32.47 -7.98
CA LYS A 189 38.20 32.46 -7.89
C LYS A 189 38.87 32.60 -9.25
#